data_AF-A0A2R6PDM4-F1
#
_entry.id   AF-A0A2R6PDM4-F1
#
_cell.length_a   1.000
_cell.length_b   1.000
_cell.length_c   1.000
_cell.angle_alpha   90.00
_cell.angle_beta   90.00
_cell.angle_gamma   90.00
#
_symmetry.space_group_name_H-M   'P 1'
#
loop_
_entity.id
_entity.type
_entity.pdbx_description
1 polymer ?
#
loop_
_entity_poly.entity_id
_entity_poly.type
_entity_poly.pdbx_seq_one_letter_code
_entity_poly.pdbx_strand_id
1 'polypeptide(L)'
;DKDANQFDPNHARFQRTDQWMPVYSWLESLDTDELIKSKDILDWLSENPEIREQLYSRHSRYHLMHYIKKCHVKILKRKEKKKGLKSTNKTNSVRVQKTGTTKLPVPLPCTTLNNLPKDSDIYIAKRNEAYHKYEILVELEKQLSTLFPKRENLNNLKES
;
A
#
# COMPACT_ATOMS: atom_id res chain seq x y z
N ASP A 1 -24.10 -9.55 32.48
CA ASP A 1 -24.15 -8.08 32.41
C ASP A 1 -22.77 -7.54 32.07
N LYS A 2 -22.73 -6.73 31.00
CA LYS A 2 -21.68 -5.78 30.55
C LYS A 2 -20.33 -6.31 30.05
N ASP A 3 -20.30 -6.51 28.74
CA ASP A 3 -19.13 -6.48 27.87
C ASP A 3 -18.31 -5.18 28.04
N ALA A 4 -17.05 -5.33 28.46
CA ALA A 4 -16.07 -4.27 28.48
C ALA A 4 -15.42 -4.15 27.09
N ASN A 5 -16.04 -3.33 26.26
CA ASN A 5 -15.52 -2.91 24.96
C ASN A 5 -14.19 -2.15 25.18
N GLN A 6 -13.06 -2.86 25.10
CA GLN A 6 -11.72 -2.26 25.08
C GLN A 6 -11.57 -1.49 23.76
N PHE A 7 -11.78 -0.18 23.83
CA PHE A 7 -11.52 0.72 22.72
C PHE A 7 -10.01 0.95 22.61
N ASP A 8 -9.36 0.29 21.65
CA ASP A 8 -7.93 0.49 21.34
C ASP A 8 -7.68 1.96 20.91
N PRO A 9 -6.80 2.71 21.61
CA PRO A 9 -6.44 4.08 21.24
C PRO A 9 -5.82 4.22 19.83
N ASN A 10 -5.35 3.12 19.21
CA ASN A 10 -4.82 3.11 17.84
C ASN A 10 -5.90 3.01 16.75
N HIS A 11 -7.15 2.70 17.11
CA HIS A 11 -8.24 2.61 16.14
C HIS A 11 -8.56 3.99 15.51
N ALA A 12 -8.23 5.10 16.20
CA ALA A 12 -8.47 6.45 15.71
C ALA A 12 -7.60 6.86 14.50
N ARG A 13 -6.50 6.15 14.20
CA ARG A 13 -5.64 6.49 13.05
C ARG A 13 -6.27 6.18 11.69
N PHE A 14 -7.29 5.30 11.66
CA PHE A 14 -7.89 4.80 10.41
C PHE A 14 -9.42 4.99 10.32
N GLN A 15 -10.08 5.56 11.33
CA GLN A 15 -11.53 5.80 11.28
C GLN A 15 -12.00 6.66 10.09
N ARG A 16 -11.17 7.61 9.62
CA ARG A 16 -11.48 8.38 8.39
C ARG A 16 -11.32 7.57 7.11
N THR A 17 -10.60 6.45 7.16
CA THR A 17 -10.36 5.54 6.03
C THR A 17 -11.46 4.48 5.93
N ASP A 18 -12.00 4.01 7.07
CA ASP A 18 -12.98 2.91 7.11
C ASP A 18 -14.29 3.24 6.39
N GLN A 19 -14.81 4.48 6.48
CA GLN A 19 -16.00 4.89 5.72
C GLN A 19 -15.80 4.74 4.19
N TRP A 20 -14.57 4.92 3.72
CA TRP A 20 -14.23 4.82 2.30
C TRP A 20 -13.77 3.42 1.90
N MET A 21 -13.63 2.48 2.84
CA MET A 21 -13.18 1.12 2.55
C MET A 21 -14.07 0.41 1.51
N PRO A 22 -15.41 0.45 1.59
CA PRO A 22 -16.24 -0.19 0.57
C PRO A 22 -16.00 0.39 -0.83
N VAL A 23 -15.81 1.72 -0.91
CA VAL A 23 -15.49 2.42 -2.17
C VAL A 23 -14.11 1.99 -2.68
N TYR A 24 -13.10 1.90 -1.81
CA TYR A 24 -11.76 1.46 -2.19
C TYR A 24 -11.77 0.02 -2.69
N SER A 25 -12.41 -0.89 -1.96
CA SER A 25 -12.53 -2.30 -2.35
C SER A 25 -13.22 -2.45 -3.70
N TRP A 26 -14.30 -1.69 -3.93
CA TRP A 26 -14.95 -1.65 -5.23
C TRP A 26 -14.02 -1.16 -6.34
N LEU A 27 -13.35 -0.02 -6.16
CA LEU A 27 -12.45 0.54 -7.16
C LEU A 27 -11.25 -0.39 -7.46
N GLU A 28 -10.74 -1.12 -6.47
CA GLU A 28 -9.66 -2.09 -6.70
C GLU A 28 -10.13 -3.34 -7.44
N SER A 29 -11.41 -3.71 -7.30
CA SER A 29 -12.04 -4.82 -8.04
C SER A 29 -12.24 -4.52 -9.52
N LEU A 30 -12.31 -3.24 -9.89
CA LEU A 30 -12.38 -2.82 -11.29
C LEU A 30 -11.02 -3.07 -11.95
N ASP A 31 -10.92 -4.14 -12.74
CA ASP A 31 -9.69 -4.46 -13.48
C ASP A 31 -9.54 -3.64 -14.79
N THR A 32 -10.04 -2.41 -14.79
CA THR A 32 -9.94 -1.50 -15.91
C THR A 32 -8.85 -0.47 -15.67
N ASP A 33 -8.06 -0.18 -16.71
CA ASP A 33 -7.09 0.92 -16.70
C ASP A 33 -7.76 2.26 -17.12
N GLU A 34 -9.07 2.26 -17.39
CA GLU A 34 -9.87 3.44 -17.77
C GLU A 34 -10.39 4.19 -16.53
N LEU A 35 -10.48 5.52 -16.63
CA LEU A 35 -11.12 6.34 -15.61
C LEU A 35 -12.62 6.01 -15.47
N ILE A 36 -13.04 5.73 -14.25
CA ILE A 36 -14.43 5.46 -13.92
C ILE A 36 -15.35 6.65 -14.25
N LYS A 37 -16.49 6.37 -14.88
CA LYS A 37 -17.43 7.40 -15.31
C LYS A 37 -18.33 7.78 -14.13
N SER A 38 -18.89 8.99 -14.21
CA SER A 38 -19.83 9.46 -13.18
C SER A 38 -21.06 8.55 -13.08
N LYS A 39 -21.48 7.92 -14.19
CA LYS A 39 -22.61 6.99 -14.23
C LYS A 39 -22.32 5.74 -13.40
N ASP A 40 -21.19 5.08 -13.63
CA ASP A 40 -20.78 3.87 -12.90
C ASP A 40 -20.73 4.10 -11.38
N ILE A 41 -20.29 5.31 -10.96
CA ILE A 41 -20.32 5.72 -9.55
C ILE A 41 -21.74 5.80 -9.01
N LEU A 42 -22.68 6.35 -9.78
CA LEU A 42 -24.07 6.45 -9.35
C LEU A 42 -24.75 5.09 -9.31
N ASP A 43 -24.48 4.25 -10.31
CA ASP A 43 -25.03 2.91 -10.40
C ASP A 43 -24.55 2.08 -9.20
N TRP A 44 -23.25 2.09 -8.89
CA TRP A 44 -22.72 1.41 -7.70
C TRP A 44 -23.29 1.94 -6.38
N LEU A 45 -23.43 3.27 -6.24
CA LEU A 45 -24.08 3.85 -5.07
C LEU A 45 -25.56 3.47 -4.98
N SER A 46 -26.23 3.23 -6.12
CA SER A 46 -27.62 2.79 -6.13
C SER A 46 -27.81 1.35 -5.67
N GLU A 47 -26.84 0.49 -5.98
CA GLU A 47 -26.77 -0.90 -5.53
C GLU A 47 -26.41 -1.02 -4.04
N ASN A 48 -25.80 0.02 -3.45
CA ASN A 48 -25.33 0.04 -2.07
C ASN A 48 -25.95 1.22 -1.27
N PRO A 49 -27.26 1.16 -0.94
CA PRO A 49 -27.99 2.30 -0.38
C PRO A 49 -27.48 2.74 1.00
N GLU A 50 -27.04 1.82 1.84
CA GLU A 50 -26.50 2.11 3.18
C GLU A 50 -25.21 2.94 3.13
N ILE A 51 -24.27 2.54 2.25
CA ILE A 51 -23.01 3.25 2.02
C ILE A 51 -23.29 4.60 1.37
N ARG A 52 -24.23 4.63 0.42
CA ARG A 52 -24.68 5.85 -0.26
C ARG A 52 -25.18 6.87 0.75
N GLU A 53 -26.13 6.52 1.60
CA GLU A 53 -26.72 7.42 2.59
C GLU A 53 -25.66 7.93 3.59
N GLN A 54 -24.79 7.05 4.06
CA GLN A 54 -23.69 7.42 4.95
C GLN A 54 -22.73 8.41 4.30
N LEU A 55 -22.40 8.24 3.02
CA LEU A 55 -21.50 9.13 2.28
C LEU A 55 -22.16 10.48 1.98
N TYR A 56 -23.42 10.49 1.55
CA TYR A 56 -24.18 11.71 1.27
C TYR A 56 -24.53 12.52 2.52
N SER A 57 -24.66 11.88 3.69
CA SER A 57 -24.87 12.56 4.96
C SER A 57 -23.71 13.52 5.31
N ARG A 58 -22.48 13.16 4.93
CA ARG A 58 -21.26 13.89 5.31
C ARG A 58 -20.63 14.69 4.18
N HIS A 59 -20.96 14.38 2.93
CA HIS A 59 -20.32 14.98 1.77
C HIS A 59 -21.36 15.39 0.72
N SER A 60 -21.15 16.56 0.13
CA SER A 60 -21.94 16.95 -1.04
C SER A 60 -21.70 15.98 -2.20
N ARG A 61 -22.70 15.86 -3.08
CA ARG A 61 -22.61 15.04 -4.30
C ARG A 61 -21.34 15.35 -5.11
N TYR A 62 -20.99 16.62 -5.23
CA TYR A 62 -19.79 17.06 -5.92
C TYR A 62 -18.52 16.55 -5.25
N HIS A 63 -18.39 16.72 -3.93
CA HIS A 63 -17.22 16.27 -3.19
C HIS A 63 -17.07 14.75 -3.22
N LEU A 64 -18.18 14.01 -3.08
CA LEU A 64 -18.19 12.55 -3.18
C LEU A 64 -17.65 12.09 -4.52
N MET A 65 -18.25 12.59 -5.61
CA MET A 65 -17.86 12.22 -6.98
C MET A 65 -16.40 12.56 -7.28
N HIS A 66 -15.95 13.75 -6.89
CA HIS A 66 -14.57 14.19 -7.08
C HIS A 66 -13.59 13.31 -6.29
N TYR A 67 -13.92 12.99 -5.04
CA TYR A 67 -13.04 12.20 -4.18
C TYR A 67 -12.93 10.74 -4.67
N ILE A 68 -14.03 10.12 -5.09
CA ILE A 68 -14.02 8.77 -5.69
C ILE A 68 -13.12 8.74 -6.93
N LYS A 69 -13.25 9.73 -7.83
CA LYS A 69 -12.37 9.86 -9.01
C LYS A 69 -10.90 10.02 -8.62
N LYS A 70 -10.61 10.82 -7.60
CA LYS A 70 -9.25 11.00 -7.06
C LYS A 70 -8.68 9.69 -6.51
N CYS A 71 -9.50 8.87 -5.84
CA CYS A 71 -9.11 7.55 -5.34
C CYS A 71 -8.77 6.61 -6.50
N HIS A 72 -9.61 6.58 -7.54
CA HIS A 72 -9.39 5.76 -8.73
C HIS A 72 -8.08 6.10 -9.44
N VAL A 73 -7.79 7.40 -9.65
CA VAL A 73 -6.50 7.86 -10.22
C VAL A 73 -5.31 7.37 -9.39
N LYS A 74 -5.42 7.38 -8.05
CA LYS A 74 -4.34 6.87 -7.18
C LYS A 74 -4.16 5.36 -7.33
N ILE A 75 -5.24 4.60 -7.49
CA ILE A 75 -5.21 3.15 -7.70
C ILE A 75 -4.57 2.84 -9.05
N LEU A 76 -5.00 3.50 -10.13
CA LEU A 76 -4.42 3.33 -11.47
C LEU A 76 -2.91 3.58 -11.48
N LYS A 77 -2.46 4.71 -10.91
CA LYS A 77 -1.02 5.03 -10.78
C LYS A 77 -0.25 3.99 -9.97
N ARG A 78 -0.89 3.36 -8.97
CA ARG A 78 -0.29 2.28 -8.18
C ARG A 78 -0.23 0.98 -8.98
N LYS A 79 -1.27 0.65 -9.75
CA LYS A 79 -1.32 -0.54 -10.62
C LYS A 79 -0.26 -0.44 -11.73
N GLU A 80 -0.12 0.71 -12.38
CA GLU A 80 0.94 0.97 -13.38
C GLU A 80 2.34 0.75 -12.81
N LYS A 81 2.63 1.29 -11.61
CA LYS A 81 3.92 1.10 -10.94
C LYS A 81 4.19 -0.37 -10.58
N LYS A 82 3.17 -1.10 -10.16
CA LYS A 82 3.29 -2.54 -9.86
C LYS A 82 3.47 -3.37 -11.14
N LYS A 83 2.80 -3.01 -12.25
CA LYS A 83 3.01 -3.62 -13.58
C LYS A 83 4.45 -3.37 -14.09
N GLY A 84 4.99 -2.16 -13.88
CA GLY A 84 6.37 -1.80 -14.25
C GLY A 84 7.48 -2.51 -13.46
N LEU A 85 7.19 -3.04 -12.27
CA LEU A 85 8.15 -3.82 -11.48
C LEU A 85 8.19 -5.32 -11.89
N LYS A 86 7.27 -5.79 -12.74
CA LYS A 86 7.16 -7.19 -13.17
C LYS A 86 7.76 -7.49 -14.56
N SER A 87 8.49 -6.57 -15.17
CA SER A 87 9.28 -6.79 -16.38
C SER A 87 10.68 -6.27 -16.06
N THR A 88 11.73 -7.08 -15.87
CA THR A 88 12.33 -7.97 -16.86
C THR A 88 13.07 -9.13 -16.17
N ASN A 89 12.82 -10.36 -16.60
CA ASN A 89 13.76 -11.48 -16.54
C ASN A 89 13.38 -12.46 -17.65
N LYS A 90 13.33 -11.96 -18.89
CA LYS A 90 13.44 -12.79 -20.09
C LYS A 90 14.33 -12.05 -21.08
N THR A 91 15.52 -12.64 -21.23
CA THR A 91 16.48 -12.47 -22.31
C THR A 91 15.80 -12.13 -23.63
N ASN A 92 16.18 -11.00 -24.22
CA ASN A 92 16.43 -10.90 -25.66
C ASN A 92 17.52 -9.85 -25.90
N SER A 93 18.68 -10.37 -26.28
CA SER A 93 19.73 -9.69 -27.00
C SER A 93 19.15 -9.07 -28.28
N VAL A 94 19.40 -7.79 -28.53
CA VAL A 94 19.88 -7.26 -29.82
C VAL A 94 20.46 -5.87 -29.55
N ARG A 95 21.73 -5.72 -29.94
CA ARG A 95 22.53 -4.50 -29.94
C ARG A 95 22.21 -3.70 -31.21
N VAL A 96 21.88 -2.41 -31.10
CA VAL A 96 22.10 -1.42 -32.18
C VAL A 96 22.48 -0.07 -31.57
N GLN A 97 23.56 0.53 -32.07
CA GLN A 97 24.14 1.81 -31.66
C GLN A 97 23.64 2.99 -32.54
N LYS A 98 23.78 4.22 -32.00
CA LYS A 98 23.91 5.55 -32.67
C LYS A 98 22.62 6.09 -33.34
N THR A 99 22.19 7.35 -33.23
CA THR A 99 22.83 8.69 -33.13
C THR A 99 21.87 9.75 -32.50
N GLY A 100 22.39 10.89 -32.00
CA GLY A 100 21.70 12.20 -32.11
C GLY A 100 21.12 12.93 -30.87
N THR A 101 21.94 13.78 -30.23
CA THR A 101 21.64 15.15 -29.71
C THR A 101 20.47 15.43 -28.72
N THR A 102 20.85 15.55 -27.44
CA THR A 102 20.58 16.66 -26.48
C THR A 102 19.17 17.28 -26.35
N LYS A 103 18.45 16.97 -25.26
CA LYS A 103 18.15 17.88 -24.11
C LYS A 103 17.27 17.22 -23.02
N LEU A 104 17.87 17.05 -21.84
CA LEU A 104 17.36 16.92 -20.45
C LEU A 104 16.04 16.15 -20.17
N PRO A 105 16.11 14.95 -19.54
CA PRO A 105 15.01 14.43 -18.74
C PRO A 105 15.04 15.02 -17.32
N VAL A 106 13.89 15.54 -16.92
CA VAL A 106 13.54 15.92 -15.54
C VAL A 106 14.01 14.86 -14.54
N PRO A 107 14.68 15.23 -13.43
CA PRO A 107 15.11 14.25 -12.44
C PRO A 107 13.90 13.54 -11.83
N LEU A 108 13.78 12.25 -12.12
CA LEU A 108 13.03 11.33 -11.28
C LEU A 108 13.58 11.47 -9.85
N PRO A 109 12.74 11.53 -8.81
CA PRO A 109 13.19 11.33 -7.45
C PRO A 109 13.49 9.84 -7.26
N CYS A 110 14.54 9.38 -7.94
CA CYS A 110 15.24 8.16 -7.59
C CYS A 110 15.98 8.47 -6.29
N THR A 111 15.75 7.63 -5.29
CA THR A 111 16.42 7.64 -4.00
C THR A 111 17.92 7.40 -4.17
N THR A 112 18.65 8.43 -4.61
CA THR A 112 20.12 8.45 -4.63
C THR A 112 20.59 8.93 -3.26
N LEU A 113 20.43 8.08 -2.23
CA LEU A 113 20.96 8.32 -0.89
C LEU A 113 22.09 7.36 -0.52
N ASN A 114 22.70 6.70 -1.50
CA ASN A 114 23.88 5.86 -1.25
C ASN A 114 25.17 6.68 -1.05
N ASN A 115 25.11 8.02 -1.17
CA ASN A 115 26.27 8.92 -1.06
C ASN A 115 26.15 9.95 0.08
N LEU A 116 25.21 9.80 1.02
CA LEU A 116 25.14 10.74 2.15
C LEU A 116 26.28 10.44 3.14
N PRO A 117 27.05 11.45 3.59
CA PRO A 117 28.08 11.26 4.60
C PRO A 117 27.50 10.53 5.82
N LYS A 118 28.21 9.51 6.32
CA LYS A 118 27.82 8.71 7.48
C LYS A 118 27.67 9.53 8.77
N ASP A 119 28.15 10.77 8.74
CA ASP A 119 28.11 11.72 9.86
C ASP A 119 27.02 12.81 9.67
N SER A 120 26.23 12.76 8.58
CA SER A 120 25.11 13.68 8.41
C SER A 120 24.02 13.40 9.45
N ASP A 121 23.48 14.44 10.09
CA ASP A 121 22.36 14.35 11.04
C ASP A 121 21.19 13.53 10.49
N ILE A 122 20.91 13.66 9.18
CA ILE A 122 19.85 12.93 8.50
C ILE A 122 20.16 11.43 8.42
N TYR A 123 21.43 11.07 8.19
CA TYR A 123 21.86 9.67 8.19
C TYR A 123 21.76 9.06 9.59
N ILE A 124 22.23 9.78 10.61
CA ILE A 124 22.18 9.36 12.02
C ILE A 124 20.72 9.18 12.47
N ALA A 125 19.84 10.15 12.19
CA ALA A 125 18.43 10.07 12.53
C ALA A 125 17.76 8.84 11.89
N LYS A 126 18.01 8.59 10.61
CA LYS A 126 17.46 7.41 9.91
C LYS A 126 18.00 6.09 10.44
N ARG A 127 19.30 6.05 10.77
CA ARG A 127 19.92 4.87 11.37
C ARG A 127 19.30 4.56 12.73
N ASN A 128 19.10 5.58 13.57
CA ASN A 128 18.48 5.43 14.88
C ASN A 128 17.02 4.98 14.76
N GLU A 129 16.25 5.57 13.84
CA GLU A 129 14.87 5.16 13.56
C GLU A 129 14.81 3.69 13.08
N ALA A 130 15.73 3.29 12.19
CA ALA A 130 15.81 1.91 11.71
C ALA A 130 16.19 0.94 12.83
N TYR A 131 17.13 1.34 13.71
CA TYR A 131 17.53 0.54 14.86
C TYR A 131 16.38 0.34 15.84
N HIS A 132 15.66 1.41 16.20
CA HIS A 132 14.50 1.33 17.08
C HIS A 132 13.40 0.42 16.52
N LYS A 133 13.14 0.49 15.20
CA LYS A 133 12.20 -0.42 14.53
C LYS A 133 12.65 -1.88 14.59
N TYR A 134 13.95 -2.14 14.44
CA TYR A 134 14.49 -3.48 14.57
C TYR A 134 14.30 -4.04 15.98
N GLU A 135 14.54 -3.25 17.03
CA GLU A 135 14.31 -3.68 18.42
C GLU A 135 12.86 -4.09 18.67
N ILE A 136 11.91 -3.30 18.16
CA ILE A 136 10.48 -3.64 18.24
C ILE A 136 10.19 -4.95 17.53
N LEU A 137 10.72 -5.16 16.32
CA LEU A 137 10.51 -6.39 15.57
C LEU A 137 11.09 -7.63 16.28
N VAL A 138 12.26 -7.50 16.90
CA VAL A 138 12.89 -8.58 17.67
C VAL A 138 12.06 -8.92 18.91
N GLU A 139 11.56 -7.92 19.63
CA GLU A 139 10.71 -8.16 20.81
C GLU A 139 9.39 -8.83 20.40
N LEU A 140 8.79 -8.42 19.28
CA LEU A 140 7.61 -9.09 18.72
C LEU A 140 7.92 -10.53 18.29
N GLU A 141 9.05 -10.79 17.63
CA GLU A 141 9.47 -12.14 17.26
C GLU A 141 9.63 -13.04 18.50
N LYS A 142 10.21 -12.51 19.57
CA LYS A 142 10.36 -13.22 20.84
C LYS A 142 9.00 -13.56 21.45
N GLN A 143 8.07 -12.60 21.49
CA GLN A 143 6.70 -12.83 21.98
C GLN A 143 6.00 -13.91 21.15
N LEU A 144 6.09 -13.84 19.82
CA LEU A 144 5.48 -14.82 18.93
C LEU A 144 6.13 -16.21 19.05
N SER A 145 7.44 -16.28 19.27
CA SER A 145 8.16 -17.55 19.47
C SER A 145 7.72 -18.30 20.72
N THR A 146 7.25 -17.58 21.75
CA THR A 146 6.65 -18.22 22.94
C THR A 146 5.25 -18.78 22.68
N LEU A 147 4.51 -18.18 21.73
CA LEU A 147 3.14 -18.58 21.39
C LEU A 147 3.10 -19.68 20.32
N PHE A 148 4.10 -19.71 19.46
CA PHE A 148 4.26 -20.70 18.40
C PHE A 148 5.57 -21.45 18.59
N PRO A 149 5.66 -22.42 19.53
CA PRO A 149 6.83 -23.25 19.66
C PRO A 149 7.10 -23.90 18.30
N LYS A 150 8.30 -23.65 17.77
CA LYS A 150 8.77 -24.22 16.52
C LYS A 150 8.65 -25.73 16.64
N ARG A 151 7.71 -26.35 15.93
CA ARG A 151 7.59 -27.81 15.87
C ARG A 151 8.94 -28.34 15.40
N GLU A 152 9.67 -28.98 16.30
CA GLU A 152 10.81 -29.79 15.92
C GLU A 152 10.27 -30.84 14.94
N ASN A 153 10.80 -30.83 13.72
CA ASN A 153 10.55 -31.89 12.76
C ASN A 153 11.02 -33.21 13.40
N LEU A 154 10.05 -34.04 13.81
CA LEU A 154 10.23 -35.46 14.10
C LEU A 154 10.58 -36.21 12.81
N ASN A 155 11.71 -35.88 12.20
CA ASN A 155 12.36 -36.73 11.22
C ASN A 155 13.44 -37.50 11.99
N ASN A 156 13.04 -38.53 12.75
CA ASN A 156 13.90 -39.64 13.22
C ASN A 156 13.09 -40.63 14.08
N LEU A 157 12.25 -41.44 13.43
CA LEU A 157 11.88 -42.77 13.93
C LEU A 157 12.13 -43.74 12.77
N LYS A 158 13.41 -44.03 12.52
CA LYS A 158 14.07 -45.28 12.92
C LYS A 158 13.37 -46.50 12.30
N GLU A 159 13.78 -46.74 11.06
CA GLU A 159 13.88 -48.05 10.45
C GLU A 159 14.73 -48.95 11.39
N SER A 160 14.12 -49.97 12.01
CA SER A 160 14.71 -51.22 12.55
C SER A 160 13.61 -52.09 13.13
#